data_AF-A0A931R2Z4-F1
#
_entry.id   AF-A0A931R2Z4-F1
#
_cell.length_a   1.000
_cell.length_b   1.000
_cell.length_c   1.000
_cell.angle_alpha   90.00
_cell.angle_beta   90.00
_cell.angle_gamma   90.00
#
_symmetry.space_group_name_H-M   'P 1'
#
loop_
_entity.id
_entity.type
_entity.pdbx_description
1 polymer ?
#
loop_
_entity_poly.entity_id
_entity_poly.type
_entity_poly.pdbx_seq_one_letter_code
_entity_poly.pdbx_strand_id
1 'polypeptide(L)' 'MIEVERQLMEILKEAIEKEKDSQNHFKRGAELETQPEIREMFLQLMAEEKEHEKILLKRYIEVKKRLGLKVMESQDG' A
#
# COMPACT_ATOMS: atom_id res chain seq x y z
N MET A 1 20.64 10.44 -5.60
CA MET A 1 19.23 10.88 -5.48
C MET A 1 18.26 9.94 -6.20
N ILE A 2 18.48 9.59 -7.47
CA ILE A 2 17.63 8.64 -8.24
C ILE A 2 17.54 7.26 -7.56
N GLU A 3 18.67 6.73 -7.07
CA GLU A 3 18.70 5.42 -6.41
C GLU A 3 17.81 5.35 -5.16
N VAL A 4 17.85 6.39 -4.32
CA VAL A 4 17.00 6.49 -3.12
C VAL A 4 15.51 6.48 -3.49
N GLU A 5 15.12 7.14 -4.59
CA GLU A 5 13.74 7.14 -5.05
C GLU A 5 13.31 5.81 -5.64
N ARG A 6 14.21 5.09 -6.33
CA ARG A 6 13.94 3.72 -6.79
C ARG A 6 13.72 2.79 -5.60
N GLN A 7 14.61 2.82 -4.61
CA GLN A 7 14.49 2.01 -3.40
C GLN A 7 13.20 2.32 -2.64
N LEU A 8 12.89 3.61 -2.45
CA LEU A 8 11.65 4.03 -1.80
C LEU A 8 10.40 3.57 -2.58
N MET A 9 10.44 3.61 -3.91
CA MET A 9 9.34 3.13 -4.74
C MET A 9 9.09 1.63 -4.56
N GLU A 10 10.15 0.81 -4.50
CA GLU A 10 10.01 -0.63 -4.26
C GLU A 10 9.50 -0.93 -2.84
N ILE A 11 10.00 -0.23 -1.82
CA ILE A 11 9.49 -0.37 -0.44
C ILE A 11 7.99 -0.04 -0.37
N LEU A 12 7.55 1.03 -1.04
CA LEU A 12 6.13 1.40 -1.07
C LEU A 12 5.29 0.35 -1.81
N LYS A 13 5.82 -0.23 -2.88
CA LYS A 13 5.15 -1.31 -3.61
C LYS A 13 4.99 -2.55 -2.73
N GLU A 14 6.04 -2.96 -2.02
CA GLU A 14 5.97 -4.07 -1.06
C GLU A 14 4.98 -3.80 0.07
N ALA A 15 4.95 -2.58 0.60
CA ALA A 15 3.98 -2.19 1.64
C ALA A 15 2.54 -2.28 1.14
N ILE A 16 2.24 -1.80 -0.08
CA ILE A 16 0.91 -1.90 -0.69
C ILE A 16 0.45 -3.35 -0.82
N GLU A 17 1.34 -4.26 -1.24
CA GLU A 17 0.97 -5.68 -1.33
C GLU A 17 0.70 -6.29 0.05
N LYS A 18 1.46 -5.91 1.09
CA LYS A 18 1.17 -6.32 2.46
C LYS A 18 -0.20 -5.85 2.96
N GLU A 19 -0.59 -4.61 2.64
CA GLU A 19 -1.94 -4.12 3.00
C GLU A 19 -3.04 -4.95 2.33
N LYS A 20 -2.87 -5.32 1.05
CA LYS A 20 -3.84 -6.18 0.34
C LYS A 20 -3.91 -7.58 0.94
N ASP A 21 -2.77 -8.14 1.33
CA ASP A 21 -2.71 -9.44 2.00
C ASP A 21 -3.42 -9.39 3.37
N SER A 22 -3.21 -8.32 4.17
CA SER A 22 -3.91 -8.09 5.43
C SER A 22 -5.42 -7.93 5.23
N GLN A 23 -5.86 -7.17 4.21
CA GLN A 23 -7.28 -7.06 3.87
C GLN A 23 -7.91 -8.42 3.59
N ASN A 24 -7.24 -9.27 2.80
CA ASN A 24 -7.71 -10.62 2.50
C ASN A 24 -7.73 -11.51 3.76
N HIS A 25 -6.72 -11.35 4.63
CA HIS A 25 -6.63 -12.08 5.90
C HIS A 25 -7.83 -11.77 6.81
N PHE A 26 -8.10 -10.48 7.05
CA PHE A 26 -9.22 -10.07 7.90
C PHE A 26 -10.58 -10.36 7.27
N LYS A 27 -10.72 -10.23 5.95
CA LYS A 27 -11.92 -10.66 5.23
C LYS A 27 -12.23 -12.13 5.49
N ARG A 28 -11.23 -13.01 5.35
CA ARG A 28 -11.38 -14.45 5.61
C ARG A 28 -11.69 -14.73 7.08
N GLY A 29 -11.11 -13.97 8.02
CA GLY A 29 -11.46 -14.03 9.43
C GLY A 29 -12.94 -13.72 9.68
N ALA A 30 -13.45 -12.64 9.09
CA ALA A 30 -14.86 -12.27 9.17
C ALA A 30 -15.81 -13.32 8.55
N GLU A 31 -15.40 -13.96 7.45
CA GLU A 31 -16.20 -15.01 6.79
C GLU A 31 -16.31 -16.31 7.62
N LEU A 32 -15.31 -16.61 8.44
CA LEU A 32 -15.25 -17.83 9.26
C LEU A 32 -15.80 -17.64 10.69
N GLU A 33 -15.95 -16.39 11.14
CA GLU A 33 -16.37 -16.09 12.50
C GLU A 33 -17.90 -16.15 12.68
N THR A 34 -18.33 -16.77 13.78
CA THR A 34 -19.74 -16.95 14.14
C THR A 34 -20.23 -15.88 15.11
N GLN A 35 -19.35 -15.37 15.98
CA GLN A 35 -19.66 -14.30 16.93
C GLN A 35 -19.76 -12.95 16.20
N PRO A 36 -20.94 -12.29 16.20
CA PRO A 36 -21.15 -11.05 15.47
C PRO A 36 -20.15 -9.94 15.80
N GLU A 37 -19.78 -9.80 17.07
CA GLU A 37 -18.89 -8.76 17.57
C GLU A 37 -17.45 -8.94 17.03
N ILE A 38 -16.97 -10.18 17.00
CA ILE A 38 -15.63 -10.51 16.47
C ILE A 38 -15.62 -10.39 14.94
N ARG A 39 -16.71 -10.77 14.26
CA ARG A 39 -16.87 -10.56 12.82
C ARG A 39 -16.80 -9.06 12.48
N GLU A 40 -17.48 -8.21 13.26
CA GLU A 40 -17.44 -6.77 13.05
C GLU A 40 -16.04 -6.20 13.27
N MET A 41 -15.32 -6.66 14.30
CA MET A 41 -13.91 -6.29 14.52
C MET A 41 -13.04 -6.63 13.30
N PHE A 42 -13.17 -7.83 12.73
CA PHE A 42 -12.43 -8.19 11.51
C PHE A 42 -12.76 -7.27 10.32
N LEU A 43 -14.03 -6.90 10.14
CA LEU A 43 -14.44 -5.99 9.08
C LEU A 43 -13.89 -4.57 9.28
N GLN A 44 -13.80 -4.10 10.54
CA GLN A 44 -13.18 -2.83 10.88
C GLN A 44 -11.68 -2.84 10.55
N LEU A 45 -10.95 -3.88 10.97
CA LEU A 45 -9.53 -4.03 10.64
C LEU A 45 -9.30 -4.07 9.12
N MET A 46 -10.11 -4.82 8.37
CA MET A 46 -10.04 -4.80 6.90
C MET A 46 -10.25 -3.39 6.32
N ALA A 47 -11.15 -2.58 6.91
CA ALA A 47 -11.39 -1.22 6.46
C ALA A 47 -10.21 -0.29 6.77
N GLU A 48 -9.54 -0.46 7.91
CA GLU A 48 -8.31 0.27 8.26
C GLU A 48 -7.19 -0.01 7.25
N GLU A 49 -6.95 -1.28 6.89
CA GLU A 49 -5.92 -1.63 5.89
C GLU A 49 -6.23 -1.08 4.49
N LYS A 50 -7.50 -0.85 4.15
CA LYS A 50 -7.88 -0.15 2.91
C LYS A 50 -7.51 1.32 2.95
N GLU A 51 -7.62 1.98 4.09
CA GLU A 51 -7.18 3.37 4.23
C GLU A 51 -5.65 3.47 4.21
N HIS A 52 -4.94 2.52 4.84
CA HIS A 52 -3.49 2.40 4.74
C HIS A 52 -3.03 2.21 3.28
N GLU A 53 -3.65 1.29 2.53
CA GLU A 53 -3.37 1.08 1.11
C GLU A 53 -3.49 2.39 0.30
N LYS A 54 -4.57 3.16 0.50
CA LYS A 54 -4.78 4.43 -0.19
C LYS A 54 -3.67 5.45 0.08
N ILE A 55 -3.25 5.56 1.34
CA ILE A 55 -2.17 6.48 1.75
C ILE A 55 -0.85 6.07 1.07
N LEU A 56 -0.52 4.78 1.09
CA LEU A 56 0.70 4.25 0.48
C LEU A 56 0.66 4.41 -1.05
N LEU A 57 -0.47 4.14 -1.70
CA LEU A 57 -0.65 4.30 -3.14
C LEU A 57 -0.47 5.75 -3.58
N LYS A 58 -1.04 6.70 -2.84
CA LYS A 58 -0.83 8.14 -3.09
C LYS A 58 0.66 8.47 -3.03
N ARG A 59 1.36 7.98 -2.00
CA ARG A 59 2.79 8.23 -1.86
C ARG A 59 3.62 7.57 -2.96
N TYR A 60 3.27 6.36 -3.37
CA TYR A 60 3.91 5.64 -4.48
C TYR A 60 3.81 6.43 -5.79
N ILE A 61 2.62 6.95 -6.12
CA ILE A 61 2.40 7.76 -7.33
C ILE A 61 3.26 9.03 -7.32
N GLU A 62 3.35 9.73 -6.19
CA GLU A 62 4.20 10.91 -6.04
C GLU A 62 5.69 10.58 -6.27
N VAL A 63 6.19 9.49 -5.68
CA VAL A 63 7.57 9.04 -5.84
C VAL A 63 7.85 8.67 -7.29
N LYS A 64 6.96 7.89 -7.92
CA LYS A 64 7.08 7.47 -9.32
C LYS A 64 7.13 8.67 -10.26
N LYS A 65 6.30 9.70 -10.02
CA LYS A 65 6.31 10.95 -10.79
C LYS A 65 7.65 11.68 -10.66
N ARG A 66 8.17 11.86 -9.43
CA ARG A 66 9.47 12.52 -9.21
C ARG A 66 10.62 11.77 -9.87
N LEU A 67 10.63 10.44 -9.76
CA LEU A 67 11.63 9.59 -10.38
C LEU A 67 11.63 9.76 -11.91
N GLY A 68 10.45 9.78 -12.53
CA GLY A 68 10.30 10.02 -13.98
C GLY A 68 10.89 11.36 -14.41
N LEU A 69 10.59 12.45 -13.69
CA LEU A 69 11.13 13.78 -13.99
C LEU A 69 12.67 13.80 -13.91
N LYS A 70 13.26 13.21 -12.86
CA LYS A 70 14.72 13.20 -12.70
C LYS A 70 15.44 12.38 -13.75
N VAL A 71 14.85 11.28 -14.21
CA VAL A 71 15.41 10.47 -15.29
C VAL A 71 15.46 11.27 -16.59
N MET A 72 14.41 12.05 -16.89
CA MET A 72 14.38 12.92 -18.06
C MET A 72 15.44 14.03 -17.99
N GLU A 73 15.54 14.75 -16.86
CA GLU A 73 16.55 15.79 -16.66
C GLU A 73 18.00 15.28 -16.74
N SER A 74 18.23 14.00 -16.46
CA SER A 74 19.57 13.38 -16.50
C SER A 74 19.97 12.87 -17.90
N GLN A 75 19.06 12.92 -18.88
CA GLN A 75 19.31 12.47 -20.26
C GLN A 75 19.53 13.63 -21.24
N ASP A 76 19.29 14.88 -20.81
CA ASP A 76 19.45 16.11 -21.61
C ASP A 76 20.79 16.84 -21.38
N GLY A 77 21.85 16.12 -20.97
CA GLY A 77 23.17 16.66 -20.63
C GLY A 77 24.33 16.00 -21.35
#